data_AF-A0A0N0D7C1-F1
#
_entry.id   AF-A0A0N0D7C1-F1
#
_cell.length_a   1.000
_cell.length_b   1.000
_cell.length_c   1.000
_cell.angle_alpha   90.00
_cell.angle_beta   90.00
_cell.angle_gamma   90.00
#
_symmetry.space_group_name_H-M   'P 1'
#
loop_
_entity.id
_entity.type
_entity.pdbx_description
1 polymer ?
#
loop_
_entity_poly.entity_id
_entity_poly.type
_entity_poly.pdbx_seq_one_letter_code
_entity_poly.pdbx_strand_id
1 'polypeptide(L)'
;VVIFLETAELRIKNRIDISIKFWRENVDRILEFNEKPLLKNKGRVSNAAMQEKIREIYQLFDEKRKIYEAKQADNSDLEELKLLEDKIETINL
;
A
#
# COMPACT_ATOMS: atom_id res chain seq x y z
N VAL A 1 -4.45 3.79 7.07
CA VAL A 1 -3.61 4.33 5.97
C VAL A 1 -3.86 5.82 5.70
N VAL A 2 -5.02 6.37 6.10
CA VAL A 2 -5.45 7.75 5.82
C VAL A 2 -4.46 8.84 6.33
N ILE A 3 -4.03 8.77 7.59
CA ILE A 3 -3.20 9.81 8.24
C ILE A 3 -1.86 10.07 7.51
N PHE A 4 -1.27 9.04 6.91
CA PHE A 4 0.03 9.17 6.23
C PHE A 4 -0.08 9.96 4.92
N LEU A 5 -1.15 9.71 4.16
CA LEU A 5 -1.40 10.39 2.89
C LEU A 5 -1.83 11.85 3.13
N GLU A 6 -2.68 12.09 4.14
CA GLU A 6 -3.06 13.44 4.57
C GLU A 6 -1.85 14.28 4.99
N THR A 7 -0.94 13.68 5.78
CA THR A 7 0.29 14.36 6.21
C THR A 7 1.23 14.65 5.03
N ALA A 8 1.31 13.74 4.05
CA ALA A 8 2.10 13.95 2.84
C ALA A 8 1.54 15.10 2.00
N GLU A 9 0.22 15.15 1.81
CA GLU A 9 -0.46 16.22 1.09
C GLU A 9 -0.23 17.59 1.74
N LEU A 10 -0.34 17.67 3.07
CA LEU A 10 -0.10 18.90 3.82
C LEU A 10 1.34 19.41 3.66
N ARG A 11 2.33 18.51 3.64
CA ARG A 11 3.74 18.88 3.41
C ARG A 11 3.97 19.44 2.02
N ILE A 12 3.35 18.85 1.00
CA ILE A 12 3.41 19.35 -0.38
C ILE A 12 2.79 20.75 -0.46
N LYS A 13 1.60 20.94 0.13
CA LYS A 13 0.94 22.26 0.20
C LYS A 13 1.81 23.31 0.88
N ASN A 14 2.55 22.92 1.92
CA ASN A 14 3.44 23.80 2.67
C ASN A 14 4.86 23.90 2.09
N ARG A 15 5.15 23.30 0.93
CA ARG A 15 6.48 23.26 0.30
C ARG A 15 7.59 22.79 1.25
N ILE A 16 7.27 21.81 2.08
CA ILE A 16 8.22 21.20 3.02
C ILE A 16 8.93 20.07 2.29
N ASP A 17 10.22 20.26 2.01
CA ASP A 17 11.06 19.23 1.40
C ASP A 17 11.20 18.00 2.30
N ILE A 18 11.18 16.82 1.67
CA ILE A 18 11.33 15.54 2.36
C ILE A 18 12.70 14.96 2.03
N SER A 19 13.67 15.21 2.91
CA SER A 19 15.01 14.64 2.78
C SER A 19 15.04 13.15 3.15
N ILE A 20 16.06 12.42 2.66
CA ILE A 20 16.29 11.02 3.06
C ILE A 20 16.55 10.87 4.56
N LYS A 21 17.09 11.92 5.20
CA LYS A 21 17.30 11.98 6.66
C LYS A 21 15.97 11.98 7.40
N PHE A 22 15.03 12.82 6.98
CA PHE A 22 13.68 12.86 7.54
C PHE A 22 12.98 11.50 7.42
N TRP A 23 13.06 10.86 6.24
CA TRP A 23 12.49 9.53 6.05
C TRP A 23 13.05 8.50 7.01
N ARG A 24 14.38 8.49 7.21
CA ARG A 24 15.05 7.59 8.14
C ARG A 24 14.54 7.79 9.57
N GLU A 25 14.53 9.04 10.05
CA GLU A 25 14.07 9.37 11.41
C GLU A 25 12.60 9.01 11.62
N ASN A 26 11.76 9.17 10.60
CA ASN A 26 10.34 8.84 10.69
C ASN A 26 10.11 7.32 10.72
N VAL A 27 10.87 6.57 9.92
CA VAL A 27 10.82 5.10 9.93
C VAL A 27 11.32 4.55 11.26
N ASP A 28 12.42 5.10 11.80
CA ASP A 28 12.95 4.69 13.10
C ASP A 28 11.90 4.89 14.21
N ARG A 29 11.25 6.07 14.25
CA ARG A 29 10.15 6.36 15.20
C ARG A 29 8.99 5.38 15.09
N ILE A 30 8.61 4.98 13.88
CA ILE A 30 7.51 4.00 13.67
C ILE A 30 7.93 2.63 14.17
N LEU A 31 9.16 2.21 13.91
CA LEU A 31 9.67 0.92 14.39
C LEU A 31 9.68 0.90 15.91
N GLU A 32 10.24 1.92 16.55
CA GLU A 32 10.24 2.04 18.01
C GLU A 32 8.83 2.05 18.61
N PHE A 33 7.91 2.80 18.00
CA PHE A 33 6.51 2.85 18.42
C PHE A 33 5.80 1.48 18.32
N ASN A 34 6.17 0.66 17.35
CA ASN A 34 5.63 -0.70 17.17
C ASN A 34 6.46 -1.78 17.91
N GLU A 35 7.27 -1.36 18.90
CA GLU A 35 8.14 -2.24 19.69
C GLU A 35 9.09 -3.09 18.83
N LYS A 36 9.48 -2.57 17.66
CA LYS A 36 10.45 -3.19 16.75
C LYS A 36 11.84 -2.64 17.02
N PRO A 37 12.86 -3.50 17.18
CA PRO A 37 14.21 -3.05 17.45
C PRO A 37 14.83 -2.35 16.25
N LEU A 38 15.50 -1.21 16.48
CA LEU A 38 16.29 -0.53 15.47
C LEU A 38 17.59 -1.27 15.17
N LEU A 39 18.01 -1.22 13.89
CA LEU A 39 19.28 -1.77 13.45
C LEU A 39 20.43 -0.84 13.87
N LYS A 40 21.17 -1.22 14.90
CA LYS A 40 22.33 -0.46 15.41
C LYS A 40 23.58 -0.58 14.51
N ASN A 41 23.62 -1.57 13.64
CA ASN A 41 24.73 -1.85 12.73
C ASN A 41 24.21 -2.42 11.41
N LYS A 42 25.13 -2.73 10.48
CA LYS A 42 24.81 -3.29 9.16
C LYS A 42 24.15 -4.69 9.22
N GLY A 43 23.97 -5.26 10.42
CA GLY A 43 23.44 -6.59 10.62
C GLY A 43 24.40 -7.70 10.20
N ARG A 44 23.88 -8.91 10.09
CA ARG A 44 24.61 -10.12 9.63
C ARG A 44 24.14 -10.62 8.27
N VAL A 45 23.09 -10.03 7.72
CA VAL A 45 22.46 -10.47 6.47
C VAL A 45 23.15 -9.78 5.30
N SER A 46 23.68 -10.55 4.36
CA SER A 46 24.28 -10.03 3.15
C SER A 46 23.21 -9.42 2.24
N ASN A 47 23.62 -8.52 1.34
CA ASN A 47 22.70 -7.94 0.35
C ASN A 47 22.03 -9.03 -0.50
N ALA A 48 22.77 -10.06 -0.91
CA ALA A 48 22.25 -11.18 -1.70
C ALA A 48 21.16 -11.96 -0.96
N ALA A 49 21.40 -12.33 0.31
CA ALA A 49 20.43 -13.05 1.13
C ALA A 49 19.17 -12.21 1.40
N MET A 50 19.33 -10.91 1.64
CA MET A 50 18.21 -9.98 1.78
C MET A 50 17.39 -9.91 0.48
N GLN A 51 18.04 -9.79 -0.68
CA GLN A 51 17.35 -9.72 -1.97
C GLN A 51 16.54 -10.99 -2.28
N GLU A 52 17.11 -12.16 -2.02
CA GLU A 52 16.41 -13.44 -2.18
C GLU A 52 15.15 -13.46 -1.31
N LYS A 53 15.28 -13.10 -0.03
CA LYS A 53 14.14 -13.12 0.88
C LYS A 53 13.05 -12.10 0.51
N ILE A 54 13.45 -10.90 0.12
CA ILE A 54 12.53 -9.83 -0.25
C ILE A 54 11.77 -10.19 -1.54
N ARG A 55 12.43 -10.85 -2.51
CA ARG A 55 11.76 -11.31 -3.73
C ARG A 55 10.57 -12.23 -3.42
N GLU A 56 10.77 -13.23 -2.55
CA GLU A 56 9.68 -14.14 -2.12
C GLU A 56 8.52 -13.38 -1.47
N ILE A 57 8.83 -12.44 -0.58
CA ILE A 57 7.81 -11.68 0.17
C ILE A 57 6.98 -10.83 -0.78
N TYR A 58 7.62 -10.12 -1.71
CA TYR A 58 6.90 -9.28 -2.68
C TYR A 58 6.13 -10.11 -3.70
N GLN A 59 6.63 -11.29 -4.11
CA GLN A 59 5.86 -12.20 -4.97
C GLN A 59 4.56 -12.64 -4.28
N LEU A 60 4.65 -13.11 -3.03
CA LEU A 60 3.46 -13.51 -2.26
C LEU A 60 2.48 -12.34 -2.05
N PHE A 61 3.00 -11.14 -1.80
CA PHE A 61 2.17 -9.95 -1.68
C PHE A 61 1.48 -9.61 -3.01
N ASP A 62 2.21 -9.64 -4.12
CA ASP A 62 1.66 -9.32 -5.45
C ASP A 62 0.59 -10.31 -5.89
N GLU A 63 0.79 -11.61 -5.63
CA GLU A 63 -0.23 -12.64 -5.87
C GLU A 63 -1.51 -12.36 -5.09
N LYS A 64 -1.39 -12.08 -3.77
CA LYS A 64 -2.54 -11.73 -2.94
C LYS A 64 -3.25 -10.47 -3.41
N ARG A 65 -2.48 -9.44 -3.79
CA ARG A 65 -2.99 -8.17 -4.30
C ARG A 65 -3.79 -8.38 -5.59
N LYS A 66 -3.24 -9.13 -6.56
CA LYS A 66 -3.91 -9.43 -7.83
C LYS A 66 -5.21 -10.20 -7.64
N ILE A 67 -5.24 -11.18 -6.74
CA ILE A 67 -6.47 -11.92 -6.43
C ILE A 67 -7.52 -11.00 -5.81
N TYR A 68 -7.10 -10.11 -4.91
CA TYR A 68 -7.99 -9.13 -4.32
C TYR A 68 -8.54 -8.16 -5.37
N GLU A 69 -7.68 -7.61 -6.23
CA GLU A 69 -8.06 -6.69 -7.31
C GLU A 69 -9.02 -7.34 -8.31
N ALA A 70 -8.77 -8.59 -8.70
CA ALA A 70 -9.67 -9.34 -9.58
C ALA A 70 -11.08 -9.50 -8.97
N LYS A 71 -11.17 -9.87 -7.68
CA LYS A 71 -12.46 -9.98 -6.99
C LYS A 71 -13.21 -8.65 -6.89
N GLN A 72 -12.48 -7.54 -6.71
CA GLN A 72 -13.09 -6.23 -6.66
C GLN A 72 -13.60 -5.79 -8.04
N ALA A 73 -12.86 -6.09 -9.10
CA ALA A 73 -13.30 -5.86 -10.47
C ALA A 73 -14.57 -6.68 -10.79
N ASP A 74 -14.57 -7.99 -10.48
CA ASP A 74 -15.74 -8.85 -10.68
C ASP A 74 -16.98 -8.31 -9.94
N ASN A 75 -16.81 -7.80 -8.71
CA ASN A 75 -17.93 -7.22 -7.94
C ASN A 75 -18.41 -5.90 -8.55
N SER A 76 -17.50 -5.05 -9.03
CA SER A 76 -17.84 -3.80 -9.72
C SER A 76 -18.62 -4.09 -11.01
N ASP A 77 -18.16 -5.05 -11.81
CA ASP A 77 -18.81 -5.45 -13.06
C ASP A 77 -20.23 -5.98 -12.78
N LEU A 78 -20.41 -6.78 -11.73
CA LEU A 78 -21.74 -7.25 -11.32
C LEU A 78 -22.67 -6.12 -10.87
N GLU A 79 -22.15 -5.11 -10.17
CA GLU A 79 -22.92 -3.93 -9.79
C GLU A 79 -23.33 -3.10 -11.00
N GLU A 80 -22.43 -2.91 -11.97
CA GLU A 80 -22.71 -2.22 -13.23
C GLU A 80 -23.78 -2.97 -14.06
N LEU A 81 -23.71 -4.29 -14.13
CA LEU A 81 -24.71 -5.11 -14.82
C LEU A 81 -26.10 -4.98 -14.20
N LYS A 82 -26.20 -5.02 -12.86
CA LYS A 82 -27.49 -4.80 -12.16
C LYS A 82 -28.08 -3.43 -12.45
N LEU A 83 -27.24 -2.39 -12.39
CA LEU A 83 -27.66 -1.03 -12.73
C LEU A 83 -28.14 -0.90 -14.19
N LEU A 84 -27.58 -1.67 -15.10
CA LEU A 84 -28.02 -1.70 -16.49
C LEU A 84 -29.36 -2.45 -16.65
N GLU A 85 -29.53 -3.58 -15.97
CA GLU A 85 -30.79 -4.34 -15.93
C GLU A 85 -31.95 -3.48 -15.42
N ASP A 86 -31.76 -2.82 -14.26
CA ASP A 86 -32.76 -1.90 -13.68
C ASP A 86 -33.15 -0.77 -14.64
N LYS A 87 -32.19 -0.23 -15.39
CA LYS A 87 -32.44 0.82 -16.40
C LYS A 87 -33.27 0.30 -17.57
N ILE A 88 -33.00 -0.91 -18.04
CA ILE A 88 -33.74 -1.53 -19.14
C ILE A 88 -35.17 -1.85 -18.70
N GLU A 89 -35.37 -2.37 -17.48
CA GLU A 89 -36.71 -2.60 -16.93
C GLU A 89 -37.49 -1.29 -16.78
N THR A 90 -36.85 -0.22 -16.32
CA THR A 90 -37.49 1.10 -16.19
C THR A 90 -37.88 1.72 -17.53
N ILE A 91 -37.13 1.45 -18.61
CA ILE A 91 -37.42 1.96 -19.97
C ILE A 91 -38.54 1.18 -20.67
N ASN A 92 -38.70 -0.10 -20.32
CA ASN A 92 -39.73 -0.98 -20.89
C ASN A 92 -41.09 -0.90 -20.17
N LEU A 93 -41.20 -0.09 -19.11
CA LEU A 93 -42.43 0.27 -18.40
C LEU A 93 -42.95 1.64 -18.85
#